data_AF-A0A365P806-F1
#
_entry.id   AF-A0A365P806-F1
#
_cell.length_a   1.000
_cell.length_b   1.000
_cell.length_c   1.000
_cell.angle_alpha   90.00
_cell.angle_beta   90.00
_cell.angle_gamma   90.00
#
_symmetry.space_group_name_H-M   'P 1'
#
loop_
_entity.id
_entity.type
_entity.pdbx_description
1 polymer ?
#
loop_
_entity_poly.entity_id
_entity_poly.type
_entity_poly.pdbx_seq_one_letter_code
_entity_poly.pdbx_strand_id
1 'polypeptide(L)'
;MAIDFVNWLYTRNTLLAEATQSDIDTWLATGPTTRSTARMFVKWCITHQHMAAHLAFPHRRARTSPMTSDDERYAQLATILERRETPVWVKAATVLLLICAQPVSRIAAIRLDALRTDDSNGLWIRFADAEVALPHPLADPVTALIAHRPNMTTAANRTSQWLFPGVTAGHHINPQTLMGKLRDNGIDLRGARNSAMRELVRSIPPAIAATQFGYRAQTTERHAFISGATWSAYPELHQEPGP
;
A
#
# COMPACT_ATOMS: atom_id res chain seq x y z
N MET A 1 -16.49 -13.15 -3.14
CA MET A 1 -17.32 -12.12 -3.79
C MET A 1 -18.79 -12.36 -3.44
N ALA A 2 -19.71 -11.44 -3.78
CA ALA A 2 -21.14 -11.57 -3.46
C ALA A 2 -21.76 -12.85 -4.04
N ILE A 3 -21.41 -13.20 -5.28
CA ILE A 3 -21.82 -14.44 -5.95
C ILE A 3 -21.39 -15.67 -5.15
N ASP A 4 -20.15 -15.70 -4.67
CA ASP A 4 -19.64 -16.84 -3.88
C ASP A 4 -20.41 -17.02 -2.56
N PHE A 5 -20.88 -15.93 -1.95
CA PHE A 5 -21.68 -16.00 -0.72
C PHE A 5 -23.06 -16.61 -0.99
N VAL A 6 -23.73 -16.17 -2.06
CA VAL A 6 -25.04 -16.72 -2.45
C VAL A 6 -24.92 -18.19 -2.84
N ASN A 7 -23.89 -18.55 -3.62
CA ASN A 7 -23.62 -19.94 -3.99
C ASN A 7 -23.35 -20.80 -2.76
N TRP A 8 -22.63 -20.28 -1.77
CA TRP A 8 -22.35 -21.02 -0.55
C TRP A 8 -23.61 -21.26 0.30
N LEU A 9 -24.50 -20.28 0.43
CA LEU A 9 -25.81 -20.47 1.07
C LEU A 9 -26.64 -21.52 0.31
N TYR A 10 -26.65 -21.44 -1.02
CA TYR A 10 -27.34 -22.40 -1.88
C TYR A 10 -26.83 -23.83 -1.68
N THR A 11 -25.50 -24.05 -1.58
CA THR A 11 -24.93 -25.38 -1.31
C THR A 11 -25.33 -25.96 0.05
N ARG A 12 -25.76 -25.11 1.00
CA ARG A 12 -26.26 -25.52 2.32
C ARG A 12 -27.78 -25.54 2.40
N ASN A 13 -28.45 -25.41 1.24
CA ASN A 13 -29.89 -25.36 1.10
C ASN A 13 -30.55 -24.26 1.94
N THR A 14 -29.85 -23.13 2.11
CA THR A 14 -30.32 -21.96 2.86
C THR A 14 -30.69 -20.85 1.88
N LEU A 15 -31.92 -20.32 1.98
CA LEU A 15 -32.33 -19.18 1.19
C LEU A 15 -31.67 -17.90 1.70
N LEU A 16 -31.45 -16.93 0.80
CA LEU A 16 -30.84 -15.66 1.17
C LEU A 16 -31.63 -14.92 2.27
N ALA A 17 -32.96 -14.98 2.22
CA ALA A 17 -33.85 -14.36 3.20
C ALA A 17 -33.84 -15.04 4.57
N GLU A 18 -33.45 -16.32 4.63
CA GLU A 18 -33.43 -17.14 5.85
C GLU A 18 -32.03 -17.23 6.47
N ALA A 19 -31.03 -16.65 5.80
CA ALA A 19 -29.65 -16.65 6.27
C ALA A 19 -29.56 -16.05 7.68
N THR A 20 -28.87 -16.75 8.57
CA THR A 20 -28.71 -16.35 9.97
C THR A 20 -27.36 -15.67 10.21
N GLN A 21 -27.20 -15.10 11.41
CA GLN A 21 -25.90 -14.57 11.84
C GLN A 21 -24.82 -15.67 11.86
N SER A 22 -25.21 -16.90 12.26
CA SER A 22 -24.32 -18.06 12.27
C SER A 22 -23.82 -18.41 10.87
N ASP A 23 -24.65 -18.25 9.84
CA ASP A 23 -24.25 -18.49 8.45
C ASP A 23 -23.24 -17.46 7.96
N ILE A 24 -23.46 -16.18 8.28
CA ILE A 24 -22.52 -15.09 7.96
C ILE A 24 -21.18 -15.33 8.66
N ASP A 25 -21.21 -15.68 9.95
CA ASP A 25 -20.00 -15.92 10.74
C ASP A 25 -19.25 -17.16 10.25
N THR A 26 -19.96 -18.25 9.94
CA THR A 26 -19.37 -19.46 9.38
C THR A 26 -18.76 -19.21 8.00
N TRP A 27 -19.45 -18.46 7.13
CA TRP A 27 -18.93 -18.05 5.83
C TRP A 27 -17.62 -17.27 5.97
N LEU A 28 -17.57 -16.33 6.91
CA LEU A 28 -16.39 -15.52 7.16
C LEU A 28 -15.24 -16.31 7.81
N ALA A 29 -15.54 -17.25 8.70
CA ALA A 29 -14.55 -18.04 9.42
C ALA A 29 -13.89 -19.12 8.55
N THR A 30 -14.66 -19.76 7.65
CA THR A 30 -14.22 -20.97 6.92
C THR A 30 -13.56 -20.70 5.57
N GLY A 31 -13.25 -19.45 5.23
CA GLY A 31 -12.72 -19.16 3.90
C GLY A 31 -11.75 -18.01 3.80
N PRO A 32 -11.31 -17.72 2.56
CA PRO A 32 -10.25 -16.76 2.33
C PRO A 32 -10.68 -15.35 2.75
N THR A 33 -9.70 -14.53 3.13
CA THR A 33 -9.92 -13.17 3.64
C THR A 33 -10.71 -12.27 2.67
N THR A 34 -10.75 -12.62 1.39
CA THR A 34 -11.53 -11.98 0.31
C THR A 34 -13.05 -12.15 0.48
N ARG A 35 -13.54 -13.10 1.29
CA ARG A 35 -14.98 -13.26 1.60
C ARG A 35 -15.60 -12.02 2.27
N SER A 36 -14.79 -11.22 2.96
CA SER A 36 -15.21 -9.94 3.54
C SER A 36 -15.70 -8.89 2.52
N THR A 37 -15.39 -9.07 1.23
CA THR A 37 -15.89 -8.18 0.16
C THR A 37 -17.39 -8.30 -0.09
N ALA A 38 -18.02 -9.42 0.33
CA ALA A 38 -19.47 -9.60 0.25
C ALA A 38 -20.27 -8.66 1.16
N ARG A 39 -19.60 -7.94 2.09
CA ARG A 39 -20.23 -7.00 3.03
C ARG A 39 -21.16 -5.99 2.35
N MET A 40 -20.71 -5.37 1.25
CA MET A 40 -21.49 -4.31 0.59
C MET A 40 -22.80 -4.85 0.04
N PHE A 41 -22.76 -6.08 -0.50
CA PHE A 41 -23.93 -6.82 -0.94
C PHE A 41 -24.86 -7.18 0.23
N VAL A 42 -24.35 -7.77 1.33
CA VAL A 42 -25.19 -8.10 2.50
C VAL A 42 -25.86 -6.86 3.10
N LYS A 43 -25.12 -5.74 3.21
CA LYS A 43 -25.68 -4.48 3.69
C LYS A 43 -26.79 -3.96 2.76
N TRP A 44 -26.60 -4.09 1.45
CA TRP A 44 -27.62 -3.76 0.46
C TRP A 44 -28.86 -4.66 0.63
N CYS A 45 -28.70 -5.97 0.78
CA CYS A 45 -29.80 -6.91 1.01
C CYS A 45 -30.60 -6.57 2.29
N ILE A 46 -29.92 -6.23 3.39
CA ILE A 46 -30.57 -5.79 4.63
C ILE A 46 -31.36 -4.49 4.40
N THR A 47 -30.77 -3.53 3.69
CA THR A 47 -31.40 -2.23 3.41
C THR A 47 -32.67 -2.39 2.56
N HIS A 48 -32.66 -3.34 1.62
CA HIS A 48 -33.78 -3.63 0.71
C HIS A 48 -34.66 -4.80 1.19
N GLN A 49 -34.57 -5.20 2.46
CA GLN A 49 -35.42 -6.24 3.08
C GLN A 49 -35.33 -7.64 2.45
N HIS A 50 -34.25 -7.94 1.74
CA HIS A 50 -33.94 -9.29 1.25
C HIS A 50 -33.28 -10.19 2.30
N MET A 51 -32.92 -9.61 3.46
CA MET A 51 -32.35 -10.29 4.62
C MET A 51 -32.86 -9.62 5.90
N ALA A 52 -32.83 -10.35 7.02
CA ALA A 52 -33.30 -9.83 8.29
C ALA A 52 -32.48 -8.62 8.79
N ALA A 53 -33.15 -7.59 9.29
CA ALA A 53 -32.54 -6.31 9.66
C ALA A 53 -31.52 -6.37 10.81
N HIS A 54 -31.60 -7.40 11.65
CA HIS A 54 -30.71 -7.59 12.80
C HIS A 54 -29.37 -8.25 12.44
N LEU A 55 -29.21 -8.72 11.19
CA LEU A 55 -27.99 -9.39 10.77
C LEU A 55 -26.84 -8.39 10.68
N ALA A 56 -25.75 -8.72 11.34
CA ALA A 56 -24.52 -7.95 11.32
C ALA A 56 -23.50 -8.66 10.46
N PHE A 57 -23.14 -8.05 9.32
CA PHE A 57 -21.88 -8.42 8.68
C PHE A 57 -20.77 -7.65 9.41
N PRO A 58 -19.84 -8.27 10.16
CA PRO A 58 -18.83 -7.52 10.90
C PRO A 58 -17.87 -6.80 9.96
N HIS A 59 -17.30 -5.68 10.41
CA HIS A 59 -16.15 -5.11 9.70
C HIS A 59 -15.00 -6.09 9.87
N ARG A 60 -14.30 -6.44 8.79
CA ARG A 60 -13.03 -7.16 8.94
C ARG A 60 -12.10 -6.25 9.73
N ARG A 61 -11.91 -6.53 11.02
CA ARG A 61 -10.68 -6.14 11.69
C ARG A 61 -9.61 -6.92 10.96
N ALA A 62 -8.70 -6.23 10.29
CA ALA A 62 -7.56 -6.90 9.72
C ALA A 62 -6.87 -7.61 10.89
N ARG A 63 -6.94 -8.95 10.92
CA ARG A 63 -5.92 -9.75 11.58
C ARG A 63 -4.66 -9.53 10.75
N THR A 64 -4.07 -8.35 10.90
CA THR A 64 -2.65 -8.21 10.67
C THR A 64 -2.06 -9.04 11.79
N SER A 65 -1.45 -10.18 11.46
CA SER A 65 -0.23 -10.47 12.20
C SER A 65 0.54 -9.16 12.19
N PRO A 66 0.91 -8.58 13.34
CA PRO A 66 1.90 -7.54 13.28
C PRO A 66 3.05 -8.20 12.52
N MET A 67 3.29 -7.79 11.28
CA MET A 67 4.61 -7.96 10.68
C MET A 67 5.46 -6.93 11.42
N THR A 68 5.71 -7.35 12.66
CA THR A 68 6.91 -7.42 13.46
C THR A 68 7.80 -6.19 13.55
N SER A 69 8.62 -6.18 14.59
CA SER A 69 9.60 -5.16 14.91
C SER A 69 10.38 -4.72 13.67
N ASP A 70 10.95 -3.52 13.73
CA ASP A 70 11.77 -2.96 12.66
C ASP A 70 12.74 -3.98 12.05
N ASP A 71 13.35 -4.82 12.89
CA ASP A 71 14.28 -5.87 12.50
C ASP A 71 13.73 -6.84 11.45
N GLU A 72 12.48 -7.28 11.56
CA GLU A 72 11.91 -8.23 10.58
C GLU A 72 11.55 -7.56 9.25
N ARG A 73 11.13 -6.30 9.28
CA ARG A 73 10.90 -5.51 8.07
C ARG A 73 12.21 -5.23 7.34
N TYR A 74 13.26 -4.84 8.07
CA TYR A 74 14.60 -4.64 7.51
C TYR A 74 15.20 -5.95 7.02
N ALA A 75 15.04 -7.06 7.75
CA ALA A 75 15.47 -8.38 7.32
C ALA A 75 14.74 -8.84 6.05
N GLN A 76 13.43 -8.63 5.96
CA GLN A 76 12.67 -8.94 4.74
C GLN A 76 13.14 -8.08 3.56
N LEU A 77 13.36 -6.78 3.78
CA LEU A 77 13.89 -5.88 2.76
C LEU A 77 15.27 -6.33 2.29
N ALA A 78 16.21 -6.56 3.21
CA ALA A 78 17.55 -7.05 2.90
C ALA A 78 17.50 -8.35 2.10
N THR A 79 16.70 -9.32 2.54
CA THR A 79 16.50 -10.58 1.83
C THR A 79 16.02 -10.37 0.40
N ILE A 80 15.04 -9.49 0.16
CA ILE A 80 14.53 -9.19 -1.18
C ILE A 80 15.57 -8.46 -2.04
N LEU A 81 16.34 -7.57 -1.44
CA LEU A 81 17.39 -6.82 -2.14
C LEU A 81 18.57 -7.72 -2.54
N GLU A 82 18.89 -8.74 -1.75
CA GLU A 82 19.98 -9.69 -2.01
C GLU A 82 19.62 -10.77 -3.04
N ARG A 83 18.33 -11.15 -3.16
CA ARG A 83 17.86 -12.13 -4.16
C ARG A 83 18.18 -11.69 -5.58
N ARG A 84 18.93 -12.50 -6.33
CA ARG A 84 19.38 -12.15 -7.70
C ARG A 84 18.24 -12.27 -8.71
N GLU A 85 17.32 -13.20 -8.47
CA GLU A 85 16.17 -13.49 -9.31
C GLU A 85 15.08 -12.41 -9.23
N THR A 86 15.09 -11.58 -8.18
CA THR A 86 14.12 -10.49 -8.04
C THR A 86 14.46 -9.37 -9.03
N PRO A 87 13.54 -9.01 -9.94
CA PRO A 87 13.78 -7.94 -10.90
C PRO A 87 14.06 -6.60 -10.21
N VAL A 88 14.97 -5.79 -10.78
CA VAL A 88 15.37 -4.47 -10.23
C VAL A 88 14.16 -3.57 -9.94
N TRP A 89 13.17 -3.55 -10.84
CA TRP A 89 11.96 -2.76 -10.63
C TRP A 89 11.12 -3.24 -9.44
N VAL A 90 11.11 -4.54 -9.14
CA VAL A 90 10.43 -5.07 -7.94
C VAL A 90 11.18 -4.67 -6.68
N LYS A 91 12.52 -4.71 -6.69
CA LYS A 91 13.35 -4.22 -5.59
C LYS A 91 13.09 -2.74 -5.30
N ALA A 92 13.11 -1.90 -6.34
CA ALA A 92 12.79 -0.47 -6.23
C ALA A 92 11.39 -0.21 -5.65
N ALA A 93 10.37 -0.90 -6.17
CA ALA A 93 9.01 -0.77 -5.65
C ALA A 93 8.87 -1.25 -4.20
N THR A 94 9.66 -2.26 -3.80
CA THR A 94 9.70 -2.78 -2.42
C THR A 94 10.28 -1.75 -1.47
N VAL A 95 11.38 -1.09 -1.83
CA VAL A 95 11.94 0.03 -1.06
C VAL A 95 10.90 1.13 -0.87
N LEU A 96 10.28 1.59 -1.96
CA LEU A 96 9.29 2.68 -1.89
C LEU A 96 8.05 2.32 -1.05
N LEU A 97 7.66 1.05 -1.05
CA LEU A 97 6.54 0.56 -0.23
C LEU A 97 6.92 0.45 1.25
N LEU A 98 8.08 -0.14 1.56
CA LEU A 98 8.48 -0.48 2.93
C LEU A 98 9.17 0.64 3.69
N ILE A 99 9.77 1.60 2.98
CA ILE A 99 10.51 2.72 3.56
C ILE A 99 9.68 4.00 3.47
N CYS A 100 9.11 4.29 2.30
CA CYS A 100 8.35 5.52 2.09
C CYS A 100 6.83 5.35 2.36
N ALA A 101 6.41 4.17 2.80
CA ALA A 101 5.01 3.77 3.04
C ALA A 101 4.05 3.99 1.83
N GLN A 102 4.60 4.17 0.62
CA GLN A 102 3.81 4.67 -0.50
C GLN A 102 2.78 3.65 -0.99
N PRO A 103 1.55 4.08 -1.32
CA PRO A 103 0.59 3.22 -2.00
C PRO A 103 1.17 2.71 -3.32
N VAL A 104 0.97 1.43 -3.64
CA VAL A 104 1.45 0.84 -4.91
C VAL A 104 0.94 1.59 -6.15
N SER A 105 -0.28 2.16 -6.08
CA SER A 105 -0.81 3.01 -7.15
C SER A 105 -0.01 4.29 -7.36
N ARG A 106 0.50 4.92 -6.29
CA ARG A 106 1.39 6.09 -6.40
C ARG A 106 2.77 5.68 -6.86
N ILE A 107 3.30 4.57 -6.34
CA ILE A 107 4.61 4.03 -6.77
C ILE A 107 4.62 3.81 -8.28
N ALA A 108 3.58 3.15 -8.81
CA ALA A 108 3.44 2.94 -10.25
C ALA A 108 3.47 4.26 -11.03
N ALA A 109 2.81 5.29 -10.53
CA ALA A 109 2.70 6.60 -11.14
C ALA A 109 3.84 7.58 -10.78
N ILE A 110 5.00 7.11 -10.32
CA ILE A 110 6.16 7.99 -10.13
C ILE A 110 6.73 8.38 -11.49
N ARG A 111 6.87 9.68 -11.72
CA ARG A 111 7.55 10.25 -12.89
C ARG A 111 9.03 10.47 -12.60
N LEU A 112 9.86 10.46 -13.64
CA LEU A 112 11.30 10.70 -13.52
C LEU A 112 11.65 12.10 -13.03
N ASP A 113 10.85 13.11 -13.35
CA ASP A 113 11.01 14.50 -12.88
C ASP A 113 10.68 14.69 -11.39
N ALA A 114 10.19 13.64 -10.72
CA ALA A 114 10.09 13.58 -9.28
C ALA A 114 11.38 13.07 -8.62
N LEU A 115 12.35 12.57 -9.39
CA LEU A 115 13.63 12.10 -8.88
C LEU A 115 14.72 13.12 -9.18
N ARG A 116 15.58 13.38 -8.20
CA ARG A 116 16.79 14.17 -8.36
C ARG A 116 17.95 13.45 -7.71
N THR A 117 19.09 13.43 -8.39
CA THR A 117 20.37 13.05 -7.79
C THR A 117 21.14 14.32 -7.43
N ASP A 118 21.70 14.38 -6.23
CA ASP A 118 22.60 15.47 -5.83
C ASP A 118 24.07 15.19 -6.20
N ASP A 119 24.94 16.17 -5.95
CA ASP A 119 26.38 16.08 -6.26
C ASP A 119 27.11 14.99 -5.47
N SER A 120 26.53 14.52 -4.36
CA SER A 120 27.04 13.43 -3.54
C SER A 120 26.48 12.05 -3.93
N ASN A 121 25.78 11.97 -5.07
CA ASN A 121 25.08 10.79 -5.56
C ASN A 121 23.93 10.32 -4.63
N GLY A 122 23.42 11.23 -3.79
CA GLY A 122 22.21 11.03 -2.98
C GLY A 122 20.97 11.11 -3.85
N LEU A 123 20.05 10.15 -3.68
CA LEU A 123 18.80 10.10 -4.43
C LEU A 123 17.67 10.73 -3.63
N TRP A 124 17.03 11.74 -4.21
CA TRP A 124 15.88 12.45 -3.67
C TRP A 124 14.64 12.14 -4.47
N ILE A 125 13.51 11.94 -3.77
CA ILE A 125 12.22 11.65 -4.40
C ILE A 125 11.17 12.62 -3.87
N ARG A 126 10.46 13.25 -4.79
CA ARG A 126 9.33 14.14 -4.52
C ARG A 126 8.02 13.35 -4.56
N PHE A 127 7.31 13.25 -3.45
CA PHE A 127 5.99 12.59 -3.40
C PHE A 127 4.82 13.57 -3.51
N ALA A 128 5.01 14.82 -3.09
CA ALA A 128 4.07 15.92 -3.21
C ALA A 128 4.86 17.24 -3.34
N ASP A 129 4.75 18.13 -2.38
CA ASP A 129 5.48 19.41 -2.35
C ASP A 129 6.82 19.31 -1.61
N ALA A 130 7.11 18.14 -1.05
CA ALA A 130 8.31 17.86 -0.28
C ALA A 130 9.12 16.73 -0.91
N GLU A 131 10.42 16.82 -0.69
CA GLU A 131 11.41 15.87 -1.17
C GLU A 131 11.95 15.07 0.00
N VAL A 132 12.15 13.78 -0.25
CA VAL A 132 12.65 12.83 0.72
C VAL A 132 13.94 12.24 0.18
N ALA A 133 15.02 12.36 0.96
CA ALA A 133 16.26 11.66 0.68
C ALA A 133 16.08 10.16 0.93
N LEU A 134 16.45 9.35 -0.05
CA LEU A 134 16.49 7.91 0.09
C LEU A 134 17.91 7.52 0.56
N PRO A 135 18.07 6.98 1.78
CA PRO A 135 19.40 6.64 2.29
C PRO A 135 20.07 5.58 1.43
N HIS A 136 21.38 5.70 1.22
CA HIS A 136 22.16 4.58 0.73
C HIS A 136 22.19 3.47 1.82
N PRO A 137 22.02 2.17 1.50
CA PRO A 137 22.00 1.52 0.18
C PRO A 137 20.61 1.38 -0.48
N LEU A 138 19.56 1.93 0.14
CA LEU A 138 18.17 1.78 -0.33
C LEU A 138 17.90 2.53 -1.63
N ALA A 139 18.72 3.50 -1.99
CA ALA A 139 18.68 4.20 -3.26
C ALA A 139 19.07 3.32 -4.46
N ASP A 140 19.95 2.33 -4.26
CA ASP A 140 20.60 1.59 -5.35
C ASP A 140 19.60 0.88 -6.28
N PRO A 141 18.55 0.20 -5.77
CA PRO A 141 17.53 -0.40 -6.64
C PRO A 141 16.80 0.63 -7.50
N VAL A 142 16.56 1.83 -6.97
CA VAL A 142 15.86 2.90 -7.70
C VAL A 142 16.80 3.50 -8.74
N THR A 143 18.05 3.77 -8.40
CA THR A 143 19.09 4.22 -9.34
C THR A 143 19.31 3.21 -10.47
N ALA A 144 19.43 1.92 -10.13
CA ALA A 144 19.54 0.84 -11.11
C ALA A 144 18.31 0.76 -12.00
N LEU A 145 17.11 0.98 -11.44
CA LEU A 145 15.88 1.04 -12.22
C LEU A 145 15.89 2.20 -13.21
N ILE A 146 16.30 3.41 -12.81
CA ILE A 146 16.38 4.58 -13.70
C ILE A 146 17.23 4.25 -14.93
N ALA A 147 18.39 3.61 -14.72
CA ALA A 147 19.30 3.22 -15.79
C ALA A 147 18.76 2.08 -16.68
N HIS A 148 18.03 1.12 -16.10
CA HIS A 148 17.60 -0.11 -16.78
C HIS A 148 16.07 -0.31 -16.68
N ARG A 149 15.30 0.68 -17.14
CA ARG A 149 13.83 0.60 -17.11
C ARG A 149 13.31 -0.49 -18.06
N PRO A 150 12.37 -1.34 -17.62
CA PRO A 150 11.73 -2.33 -18.50
C PRO A 150 10.84 -1.64 -19.55
N ASN A 151 10.34 -2.39 -20.54
CA ASN A 151 9.36 -1.91 -21.53
C ASN A 151 9.78 -0.68 -22.38
N MET A 152 11.08 -0.39 -22.46
CA MET A 152 11.63 0.78 -23.19
C MET A 152 11.91 0.51 -24.68
N THR A 153 11.81 -0.74 -25.16
CA THR A 153 12.26 -1.16 -26.50
C THR A 153 11.35 -0.71 -27.63
N THR A 154 10.05 -0.49 -27.37
CA THR A 154 9.10 0.00 -28.37
C THR A 154 9.32 1.48 -28.64
N ALA A 155 9.22 1.90 -29.91
CA ALA A 155 9.45 3.29 -30.31
C ALA A 155 8.62 4.30 -29.51
N ALA A 156 7.40 3.92 -29.13
CA ALA A 156 6.47 4.75 -28.36
C ALA A 156 6.78 4.84 -26.86
N ASN A 157 7.64 3.97 -26.31
CA ASN A 157 8.06 4.00 -24.90
C ASN A 157 9.48 4.54 -24.68
N ARG A 158 10.29 4.74 -25.73
CA ARG A 158 11.67 5.25 -25.60
C ARG A 158 11.78 6.57 -24.84
N THR A 159 10.73 7.40 -24.91
CA THR A 159 10.64 8.70 -24.24
C THR A 159 9.77 8.68 -22.99
N SER A 160 9.42 7.50 -22.47
CA SER A 160 8.55 7.38 -21.29
C SER A 160 9.14 8.16 -20.10
N GLN A 161 8.27 8.97 -19.49
CA GLN A 161 8.61 9.78 -18.32
C GLN A 161 8.31 9.05 -17.00
N TRP A 162 7.84 7.81 -17.06
CA TRP A 162 7.51 7.02 -15.86
C TRP A 162 8.74 6.26 -15.36
N LEU A 163 8.93 6.24 -14.04
CA LEU A 163 9.92 5.38 -13.39
C LEU A 163 9.57 3.90 -13.62
N PHE A 164 8.26 3.59 -13.60
CA PHE A 164 7.70 2.27 -13.92
C PHE A 164 6.90 2.34 -15.22
N PRO A 165 7.53 2.27 -16.39
CA PRO A 165 6.82 2.34 -17.68
C PRO A 165 5.92 1.12 -17.92
N GLY A 166 4.71 1.39 -18.41
CA GLY A 166 3.77 0.36 -18.86
C GLY A 166 4.10 -0.17 -20.26
N VAL A 167 3.33 -1.18 -20.69
CA VAL A 167 3.43 -1.72 -22.06
C VAL A 167 2.86 -0.73 -23.07
N THR A 168 1.79 -0.02 -22.68
CA THR A 168 1.15 1.01 -23.51
C THR A 168 1.90 2.34 -23.42
N ALA A 169 2.14 2.94 -24.59
CA ALA A 169 2.76 4.26 -24.72
C ALA A 169 2.09 5.32 -23.83
N GLY A 170 2.92 6.15 -23.19
CA GLY A 170 2.46 7.24 -22.33
C GLY A 170 1.89 6.82 -20.98
N HIS A 171 1.77 5.53 -20.68
CA HIS A 171 1.20 5.03 -19.43
C HIS A 171 2.26 4.40 -18.53
N HIS A 172 2.08 4.54 -17.22
CA HIS A 172 2.84 3.77 -16.25
C HIS A 172 2.36 2.32 -16.19
N ILE A 173 3.11 1.46 -15.49
CA ILE A 173 2.72 0.08 -15.22
C ILE A 173 1.33 0.04 -14.56
N ASN A 174 0.50 -0.93 -14.94
CA ASN A 174 -0.76 -1.14 -14.25
C ASN A 174 -0.48 -1.46 -12.76
N PRO A 175 -1.07 -0.72 -11.80
CA PRO A 175 -0.86 -0.98 -10.37
C PRO A 175 -1.18 -2.43 -9.96
N GLN A 176 -2.16 -3.09 -10.59
CA GLN A 176 -2.48 -4.50 -10.31
C GLN A 176 -1.34 -5.43 -10.71
N THR A 177 -0.65 -5.16 -11.82
CA THR A 177 0.53 -5.93 -12.23
C THR A 177 1.66 -5.78 -11.23
N LEU A 178 1.92 -4.54 -10.79
CA LEU A 178 2.94 -4.27 -9.77
C LEU A 178 2.58 -4.93 -8.42
N MET A 179 1.31 -4.85 -8.01
CA MET A 179 0.81 -5.54 -6.81
C MET A 179 0.97 -7.06 -6.89
N GLY A 180 0.71 -7.66 -8.05
CA GLY A 180 0.92 -9.09 -8.30
C GLY A 180 2.38 -9.47 -8.08
N LYS A 181 3.31 -8.77 -8.73
CA LYS A 181 4.75 -9.06 -8.62
C LYS A 181 5.31 -8.88 -7.21
N LEU A 182 4.85 -7.87 -6.46
CA LEU A 182 5.23 -7.72 -5.07
C LEU A 182 4.75 -8.91 -4.21
N ARG A 183 3.52 -9.40 -4.44
CA ARG A 183 2.99 -10.58 -3.74
C ARG A 183 3.72 -11.86 -4.11
N ASP A 184 4.06 -12.04 -5.39
CA ASP A 184 4.85 -13.18 -5.87
C ASP A 184 6.23 -13.24 -5.18
N ASN A 185 6.74 -12.10 -4.70
CA ASN A 185 7.98 -12.00 -3.92
C ASN A 185 7.74 -12.05 -2.39
N GLY A 186 6.56 -12.47 -1.95
CA GLY A 186 6.24 -12.73 -0.54
C GLY A 186 5.84 -11.49 0.27
N ILE A 187 5.51 -10.37 -0.39
CA ILE A 187 5.14 -9.13 0.32
C ILE A 187 3.63 -9.11 0.59
N ASP A 188 3.23 -9.10 1.86
CA ASP A 188 1.88 -8.71 2.25
C ASP A 188 1.74 -7.18 2.12
N LEU A 189 1.21 -6.72 0.99
CA LEU A 189 1.04 -5.29 0.69
C LEU A 189 0.34 -4.48 1.79
N ARG A 190 -0.66 -5.06 2.47
CA ARG A 190 -1.40 -4.34 3.51
C ARG A 190 -0.61 -4.32 4.82
N GLY A 191 -0.06 -5.46 5.22
CA GLY A 191 0.82 -5.57 6.38
C GLY A 191 2.04 -4.66 6.25
N ALA A 192 2.78 -4.81 5.15
CA ALA A 192 3.95 -4.02 4.75
C ALA A 192 3.68 -2.51 4.86
N ARG A 193 2.66 -2.01 4.18
CA ARG A 193 2.34 -0.57 4.18
C ARG A 193 1.93 -0.08 5.56
N ASN A 194 1.10 -0.85 6.28
CA ASN A 194 0.68 -0.46 7.62
C ASN A 194 1.87 -0.40 8.56
N SER A 195 2.76 -1.39 8.54
CA SER A 195 4.00 -1.38 9.33
C SER A 195 4.89 -0.19 8.97
N ALA A 196 5.13 0.06 7.68
CA ALA A 196 5.91 1.21 7.22
C ALA A 196 5.31 2.55 7.68
N MET A 197 4.00 2.71 7.58
CA MET A 197 3.32 3.93 8.05
C MET A 197 3.40 4.09 9.56
N ARG A 198 3.23 3.01 10.34
CA ARG A 198 3.37 3.06 11.80
C ARG A 198 4.77 3.51 12.22
N GLU A 199 5.78 3.02 11.52
CA GLU A 199 7.17 3.39 11.80
C GLU A 199 7.48 4.83 11.39
N LEU A 200 6.95 5.24 10.25
CA LEU A 200 7.08 6.62 9.81
C LEU A 200 6.52 7.61 10.84
N VAL A 201 5.33 7.32 11.40
CA VAL A 201 4.73 8.20 12.43
C VAL A 201 5.30 8.01 13.84
N ARG A 202 6.21 7.05 14.05
CA ARG A 202 7.01 6.95 15.29
C ARG A 202 8.32 7.73 15.18
N SER A 203 8.91 7.79 14.00
CA SER A 203 10.17 8.49 13.75
C SER A 203 9.98 9.99 13.54
N ILE A 204 8.86 10.40 12.93
CA ILE A 204 8.56 11.81 12.69
C ILE A 204 7.11 12.17 13.07
N PRO A 205 6.83 13.44 13.44
CA PRO A 205 5.47 13.90 13.72
C PRO A 205 4.50 13.63 12.56
N PRO A 206 3.24 13.26 12.83
CA PRO A 206 2.29 12.87 11.78
C PRO A 206 2.01 13.95 10.74
N ALA A 207 2.02 15.22 11.16
CA ALA A 207 1.87 16.36 10.26
C ALA A 207 3.05 16.49 9.28
N ILE A 208 4.28 16.32 9.76
CA ILE A 208 5.48 16.33 8.92
C ILE A 208 5.47 15.13 7.97
N ALA A 209 5.11 13.94 8.46
CA ALA A 209 4.96 12.74 7.63
C ALA A 209 3.91 12.93 6.52
N ALA A 210 2.81 13.62 6.81
CA ALA A 210 1.78 13.91 5.83
C ALA A 210 2.31 14.79 4.70
N THR A 211 2.99 15.88 5.05
CA THR A 211 3.59 16.81 4.08
C THR A 211 4.69 16.14 3.26
N GLN A 212 5.64 15.47 3.92
CA GLN A 212 6.81 14.84 3.27
C GLN A 212 6.42 13.73 2.28
N PHE A 213 5.43 12.91 2.63
CA PHE A 213 5.08 11.72 1.86
C PHE A 213 3.73 11.85 1.12
N GLY A 214 3.15 13.05 1.11
CA GLY A 214 1.91 13.36 0.38
C GLY A 214 0.68 12.62 0.91
N TYR A 215 0.56 12.43 2.23
CA TYR A 215 -0.64 11.89 2.85
C TYR A 215 -1.56 13.01 3.33
N ARG A 216 -2.85 12.68 3.50
CA ARG A 216 -3.76 13.57 4.23
C ARG A 216 -3.38 13.51 5.72
N ALA A 217 -3.32 14.65 6.39
CA ALA A 217 -3.01 14.74 7.83
C ALA A 217 -3.87 13.78 8.67
N GLN A 218 -5.18 13.71 8.42
CA GLN A 218 -6.07 12.77 9.12
C GLN A 218 -5.66 11.30 8.98
N THR A 219 -5.00 10.92 7.88
CA THR A 219 -4.52 9.55 7.67
C THR A 219 -3.33 9.25 8.57
N THR A 220 -2.31 10.11 8.59
CA THR A 220 -1.11 9.93 9.42
C THR A 220 -1.45 10.02 10.91
N GLU A 221 -2.31 10.97 11.32
CA GLU A 221 -2.82 11.09 12.69
C GLU A 221 -3.53 9.82 13.17
N ARG A 222 -4.40 9.24 12.34
CA ARG A 222 -5.06 7.98 12.66
C ARG A 222 -4.06 6.85 12.84
N HIS A 223 -3.00 6.80 12.03
CA HIS A 223 -1.94 5.81 12.17
C HIS A 223 -1.10 6.03 13.44
N ALA A 224 -0.83 7.28 13.82
CA ALA A 224 -0.12 7.61 15.07
C ALA A 224 -0.92 7.17 16.30
N PHE A 225 -2.21 7.51 16.34
CA PHE A 225 -3.13 7.09 17.40
C PHE A 225 -3.19 5.56 17.55
N ILE A 226 -3.34 4.82 16.45
CA ILE A 226 -3.37 3.35 16.46
C ILE A 226 -2.03 2.75 16.92
N SER A 227 -0.91 3.44 16.68
CA SER A 227 0.43 2.96 17.01
C SER A 227 0.86 3.28 18.44
N GLY A 228 0.05 4.04 19.19
CA GLY A 228 0.44 4.59 20.49
C GLY A 228 1.57 5.62 20.41
N ALA A 229 1.82 6.18 19.22
CA ALA A 229 2.82 7.23 19.05
C ALA A 229 2.29 8.50 19.73
N THR A 230 2.87 8.87 20.86
CA THR A 230 2.45 10.03 21.64
C THR A 230 3.27 11.23 21.20
N TRP A 231 2.71 12.04 20.31
CA TRP A 231 3.26 13.36 19.97
C TRP A 231 2.40 14.41 20.69
N SER A 232 2.84 14.88 21.85
CA SER A 232 2.19 16.00 22.53
C SER A 232 2.47 17.30 21.78
N ALA A 233 1.42 17.88 21.20
CA ALA A 233 1.35 19.22 20.59
C ALA A 233 2.68 19.74 20.03
N TYR A 234 3.02 19.32 18.81
CA TYR A 234 4.07 19.99 18.05
C TYR A 234 3.55 21.39 17.67
N PRO A 235 4.28 22.48 17.98
CA PRO A 235 3.84 23.82 17.63
C PRO A 235 3.70 23.91 16.11
N GLU A 236 2.61 24.52 15.65
CA GLU A 236 2.35 24.80 14.24
C GLU A 236 3.60 25.46 13.64
N LEU A 237 4.09 24.91 12.53
CA LEU A 237 5.24 25.44 11.79
C LEU A 237 4.98 26.92 11.49
N HIS A 238 5.62 27.79 12.27
CA HIS A 238 5.66 29.22 12.02
C HIS A 238 6.31 29.41 10.65
N GLN A 239 5.55 29.89 9.68
CA GLN A 239 6.13 30.55 8.52
C GLN A 239 6.79 31.83 9.04
N GLU A 240 8.12 31.85 9.09
CA GLU A 240 8.84 33.11 9.25
C GLU A 240 8.66 33.94 7.96
N PRO A 241 8.18 35.19 8.04
CA PRO A 241 8.34 36.11 6.93
C PRO A 241 9.81 36.51 6.85
N GLY A 242 10.46 36.17 5.72
CA GLY A 242 11.81 36.63 5.41
C GLY A 242 11.89 38.16 5.27
N PRO A 243 13.11 38.72 5.40
CA PRO A 243 13.38 40.15 5.62
C PRO A 243 12.99 41.07 4.47
#